data_AF-A0A2P7TA96-F1
#
_entry.id   AF-A0A2P7TA96-F1
#
_cell.length_a   1.000
_cell.length_b   1.000
_cell.length_c   1.000
_cell.angle_alpha   90.00
_cell.angle_beta   90.00
_cell.angle_gamma   90.00
#
_symmetry.space_group_name_H-M   'P 1'
#
loop_
_entity.id
_entity.type
_entity.pdbx_description
1 polymer ?
#
loop_
_entity_poly.entity_id
_entity_poly.type
_entity_poly.pdbx_seq_one_letter_code
_entity_poly.pdbx_strand_id
1 'polypeptide(L)'
;LKINDPACGSGRMLLAAHAVAPGNYYFAEDLDPMCCLLTSVNFLFHNMEGQVVCHNSLNPTEHTYRFGYEIKRLSAALPIPVIRSIPREQSITCMIYDAWRQERLAEIEAGKQPPTGSATNPNHLPKQPQKEPQKKQTPQMSLF
;
A
#
# COMPACT_ATOMS: atom_id res chain seq x y z
N LEU A 1 17.35 3.37 1.42
CA LEU A 1 16.14 3.11 0.61
C LEU A 1 14.91 3.65 1.33
N LYS A 2 13.78 3.74 0.63
CA LYS A 2 12.47 4.08 1.20
C LYS A 2 11.61 2.81 1.18
N ILE A 3 11.02 2.42 2.31
CA ILE A 3 10.23 1.18 2.44
C ILE A 3 8.86 1.54 3.00
N ASN A 4 7.79 1.12 2.33
CA ASN A 4 6.42 1.41 2.76
C ASN A 4 5.63 0.13 3.12
N ASP A 5 4.78 0.24 4.13
CA ASP A 5 3.79 -0.77 4.52
C ASP A 5 2.42 -0.11 4.69
N PRO A 6 1.47 -0.32 3.75
CA PRO A 6 0.19 0.38 3.73
C PRO A 6 -0.84 -0.12 4.76
N ALA A 7 -0.53 -1.21 5.48
CA ALA A 7 -1.37 -1.78 6.54
C ALA A 7 -0.48 -2.41 7.61
N CYS A 8 0.31 -1.55 8.27
CA CYS A 8 1.47 -1.96 9.04
C CYS A 8 1.16 -2.74 10.32
N GLY A 9 -0.05 -2.61 10.87
CA GLY A 9 -0.47 -3.17 12.14
C GLY A 9 0.48 -2.77 13.26
N SER A 10 1.31 -3.72 13.69
CA SER A 10 2.33 -3.49 14.73
C SER A 10 3.69 -3.01 14.20
N GLY A 11 3.86 -2.86 12.89
CA GLY A 11 5.12 -2.46 12.26
C GLY A 11 6.17 -3.58 12.21
N ARG A 12 5.81 -4.83 12.54
CA ARG A 12 6.74 -5.98 12.59
C ARG A 12 7.40 -6.27 11.25
N MET A 13 6.72 -6.04 10.13
CA MET A 13 7.31 -6.22 8.80
C MET A 13 8.45 -5.22 8.55
N LEU A 14 8.22 -3.94 8.90
CA LEU A 14 9.23 -2.88 8.78
C LEU A 14 10.38 -3.07 9.77
N LEU A 15 10.10 -3.56 10.98
CA LEU A 15 11.13 -3.97 11.95
C LEU A 15 12.02 -5.09 11.42
N ALA A 16 11.42 -6.12 10.81
CA ALA A 16 12.17 -7.22 10.22
C ALA A 16 13.07 -6.71 9.06
N ALA A 17 12.54 -5.84 8.20
CA ALA A 17 13.32 -5.19 7.16
C ALA A 17 14.48 -4.36 7.73
N HIS A 18 14.25 -3.65 8.84
CA HIS A 18 15.29 -2.88 9.54
C HIS A 18 16.38 -3.76 10.14
N ALA A 19 16.03 -4.90 10.72
CA ALA A 19 16.99 -5.84 11.28
C ALA A 19 17.95 -6.38 10.19
N VAL A 20 17.47 -6.55 8.96
CA VAL A 20 18.29 -7.00 7.82
C VAL A 20 19.11 -5.85 7.22
N ALA A 21 18.51 -4.67 7.07
CA ALA A 21 19.14 -3.51 6.46
C ALA A 21 18.79 -2.22 7.24
N PRO A 22 19.59 -1.83 8.24
CA PRO A 22 19.37 -0.61 9.00
C PRO A 22 19.70 0.65 8.17
N GLY A 23 19.24 1.82 8.63
CA GLY A 23 19.52 3.11 7.98
C GLY A 23 18.58 3.48 6.81
N ASN A 24 17.53 2.70 6.56
CA ASN A 24 16.45 3.09 5.64
C ASN A 24 15.47 4.07 6.29
N TYR A 25 14.66 4.73 5.46
CA TYR A 25 13.53 5.53 5.90
C TYR A 25 12.23 4.75 5.66
N TYR A 26 11.42 4.63 6.70
CA TYR A 26 10.25 3.76 6.72
C TYR A 26 8.94 4.56 6.66
N PHE A 27 7.96 4.04 5.93
CA PHE A 27 6.60 4.57 5.89
C PHE A 27 5.65 3.48 6.37
N ALA A 28 4.93 3.76 7.45
CA ALA A 28 3.93 2.87 8.00
C ALA A 28 2.57 3.56 7.94
N GLU A 29 1.59 2.90 7.37
CA GLU A 29 0.21 3.39 7.32
C GLU A 29 -0.70 2.36 7.96
N ASP A 30 -1.72 2.81 8.68
CA ASP A 30 -2.78 1.92 9.17
C ASP A 30 -4.09 2.70 9.36
N LEU A 31 -5.20 1.97 9.32
CA LEU A 31 -6.53 2.52 9.60
C LEU A 31 -6.81 2.62 11.11
N ASP A 32 -6.20 1.75 11.92
CA ASP A 32 -6.39 1.69 13.37
C ASP A 32 -5.40 2.62 14.10
N PRO A 33 -5.90 3.59 14.89
CA PRO A 33 -5.08 4.46 15.73
C PRO A 33 -4.11 3.71 16.66
N MET A 34 -4.53 2.59 17.25
CA MET A 34 -3.71 1.80 18.16
C MET A 34 -2.53 1.14 17.45
N CYS A 35 -2.76 0.68 16.22
CA CYS A 35 -1.70 0.14 15.35
C CYS A 35 -0.66 1.22 15.02
N CYS A 36 -1.09 2.44 14.68
CA CYS A 36 -0.18 3.56 14.44
C CYS A 36 0.61 3.97 15.70
N LEU A 37 -0.02 4.01 16.87
CA LEU A 37 0.68 4.32 18.13
C LEU A 37 1.71 3.25 18.48
N LEU A 38 1.32 1.98 18.42
CA LEU A 38 2.21 0.85 18.66
C LEU A 38 3.40 0.85 17.70
N THR A 39 3.15 1.08 16.42
CA THR A 39 4.20 1.16 15.39
C THR A 39 5.14 2.33 15.64
N SER A 40 4.63 3.50 16.01
CA SER A 40 5.45 4.66 16.37
C SER A 40 6.39 4.38 17.55
N VAL A 41 5.88 3.70 18.58
CA VAL A 41 6.67 3.29 19.75
C VAL A 41 7.71 2.24 19.38
N ASN A 42 7.37 1.29 18.52
CA ASN A 42 8.33 0.31 17.99
C ASN A 42 9.46 0.99 17.21
N PHE A 43 9.14 1.95 16.35
CA PHE A 43 10.15 2.71 15.62
C PHE A 43 11.07 3.47 16.58
N LEU A 44 10.51 4.07 17.62
CA LEU A 44 11.27 4.78 18.65
C LEU A 44 12.26 3.85 19.37
N PHE A 45 11.80 2.69 19.87
CA PHE A 45 12.64 1.75 20.62
C PHE A 45 13.74 1.10 19.77
N HIS A 46 13.49 0.91 18.48
CA HIS A 46 14.46 0.33 17.55
C HIS A 46 15.30 1.37 16.82
N ASN A 47 15.22 2.65 17.21
CA ASN A 47 15.97 3.75 16.62
C ASN A 47 15.79 3.85 15.08
N MET A 48 14.58 3.55 14.62
CA MET A 48 14.19 3.64 13.21
C MET A 48 13.84 5.09 12.86
N GLU A 49 14.07 5.48 11.61
CA GLU A 49 13.62 6.78 11.08
C GLU A 49 12.49 6.58 10.08
N GLY A 50 11.39 7.32 10.21
CA GLY A 50 10.24 7.11 9.35
C GLY A 50 9.01 7.93 9.71
N GLN A 51 7.95 7.77 8.92
CA GLN A 51 6.63 8.34 9.18
C GLN A 51 5.62 7.23 9.44
N VAL A 52 4.78 7.43 10.45
CA VAL A 52 3.63 6.57 10.77
C VAL A 52 2.36 7.40 10.62
N VAL A 53 1.45 6.98 9.76
CA VAL A 53 0.28 7.79 9.39
C VAL A 53 -1.00 6.97 9.60
N CYS A 54 -1.95 7.54 10.35
CA CYS A 54 -3.24 6.92 10.61
C CYS A 54 -4.27 7.44 9.60
N HIS A 55 -4.60 6.62 8.61
CA HIS A 55 -5.58 6.92 7.57
C HIS A 55 -5.99 5.69 6.77
N ASN A 56 -6.94 5.87 5.83
CA ASN A 56 -7.20 4.88 4.81
C ASN A 56 -6.12 4.98 3.71
N SER A 57 -5.23 3.99 3.62
CA SER A 57 -4.15 3.95 2.63
C SER A 57 -4.64 3.71 1.19
N LEU A 58 -5.84 3.12 1.01
CA LEU A 58 -6.47 2.96 -0.31
C LEU A 58 -7.09 4.26 -0.83
N ASN A 59 -7.43 5.19 0.06
CA ASN A 59 -8.00 6.48 -0.30
C ASN A 59 -7.55 7.59 0.65
N PRO A 60 -6.26 7.97 0.65
CA PRO A 60 -5.63 8.87 1.61
C PRO A 60 -5.98 10.35 1.37
N THR A 61 -7.27 10.66 1.44
CA THR A 61 -7.84 12.00 1.35
C THR A 61 -7.79 12.71 2.70
N GLU A 62 -8.03 14.03 2.69
CA GLU A 62 -8.14 14.85 3.90
C GLU A 62 -9.14 14.26 4.92
N HIS A 63 -10.31 13.80 4.46
CA HIS A 63 -11.34 13.22 5.33
C HIS A 63 -10.96 11.88 5.97
N THR A 64 -10.01 11.16 5.38
CA THR A 64 -9.56 9.86 5.91
C THR A 64 -8.33 9.99 6.80
N TYR A 65 -7.63 11.13 6.74
CA TYR A 65 -6.48 11.40 7.57
C TYR A 65 -6.91 11.67 9.00
N ARG A 66 -6.30 10.97 9.97
CA ARG A 66 -6.58 11.17 11.40
C ARG A 66 -5.44 11.87 12.09
N PHE A 67 -4.23 11.34 11.95
CA PHE A 67 -3.00 11.91 12.51
C PHE A 67 -1.78 11.27 11.86
N GLY A 68 -0.60 11.85 12.11
CA GLY A 68 0.67 11.31 11.67
C GLY A 68 1.78 11.63 12.63
N TYR A 69 2.80 10.78 12.67
CA TYR A 69 4.01 10.94 13.46
C TYR A 69 5.24 10.79 12.58
N GLU A 70 6.23 11.66 12.77
CA GLU A 70 7.59 11.48 12.28
C GLU A 70 8.50 11.04 13.42
N ILE A 71 9.23 9.95 13.19
CA ILE A 71 10.28 9.45 14.09
C ILE A 71 11.62 9.76 13.44
N LYS A 72 12.44 10.56 14.11
CA LYS A 72 13.75 10.99 13.59
C LYS A 72 14.73 11.20 14.73
N ARG A 73 16.03 11.01 14.48
CA ARG A 73 17.06 11.38 15.46
C ARG A 73 17.07 12.88 15.72
N LEU A 74 17.24 13.27 16.98
CA LEU A 74 17.25 14.67 17.40
C LEU A 74 18.37 15.46 16.69
N SER A 75 19.59 14.91 16.65
CA SER A 75 20.71 15.47 15.92
C SER A 75 21.72 14.38 15.53
N ALA A 76 22.71 14.74 14.69
CA ALA A 76 23.81 13.82 14.37
C ALA A 76 24.69 13.50 15.61
N ALA A 77 24.76 14.42 16.56
CA ALA A 77 25.56 14.26 17.78
C ALA A 77 24.83 13.49 18.89
N LEU A 78 23.50 13.55 18.92
CA LEU A 78 22.65 12.85 19.88
C LEU A 78 21.71 11.91 19.11
N PRO A 79 22.05 10.61 18.99
CA PRO A 79 21.27 9.63 18.24
C PRO A 79 20.02 9.19 19.02
N ILE A 80 19.37 10.13 19.69
CA ILE A 80 18.14 9.93 20.46
C ILE A 80 16.99 10.10 19.48
N PRO A 81 16.21 9.05 19.20
CA PRO A 81 15.04 9.17 18.35
C PRO A 81 13.95 9.95 19.08
N VAL A 82 13.24 10.82 18.37
CA VAL A 82 12.11 11.59 18.89
C VAL A 82 10.90 11.41 17.99
N ILE A 83 9.72 11.33 18.61
CA ILE A 83 8.43 11.34 17.92
C ILE A 83 7.94 12.78 17.83
N ARG A 84 7.56 13.22 16.62
CA ARG A 84 6.90 14.51 16.39
C ARG A 84 5.57 14.27 15.69
N SER A 85 4.51 14.91 16.18
CA SER A 85 3.25 14.95 15.42
C SER A 85 3.47 15.73 14.13
N ILE A 86 2.98 15.20 13.02
CA ILE A 86 3.02 15.85 11.72
C ILE A 86 1.59 16.07 11.21
N PRO A 87 1.31 17.24 10.59
CA PRO A 87 0.07 17.44 9.85
C PRO A 87 0.15 16.72 8.49
N ARG A 88 -0.99 16.59 7.80
CA ARG A 88 -1.10 15.82 6.55
C ARG A 88 -0.16 16.34 5.46
N GLU A 89 0.05 17.65 5.41
CA GLU A 89 0.89 18.32 4.41
C GLU A 89 2.37 17.96 4.57
N GLN A 90 2.77 17.42 5.71
CA GLN A 90 4.12 16.92 5.98
C GLN A 90 4.23 15.39 5.84
N SER A 91 3.10 14.70 5.63
CA SER A 91 3.09 13.28 5.31
C SER A 91 3.53 13.07 3.87
N ILE A 92 4.71 12.51 3.68
CA ILE A 92 5.28 12.26 2.34
C ILE A 92 4.37 11.32 1.56
N THR A 93 3.79 10.30 2.21
CA THR A 93 2.86 9.37 1.56
C THR A 93 1.61 10.10 1.05
N CYS A 94 1.03 11.00 1.86
CA CYS A 94 -0.14 11.77 1.43
C CYS A 94 0.20 12.71 0.26
N MET A 95 1.36 13.38 0.31
CA MET A 95 1.83 14.25 -0.76
C MET A 95 2.02 13.49 -2.09
N ILE A 96 2.64 12.30 -2.03
CA ILE A 96 2.85 11.45 -3.21
C ILE A 96 1.50 11.01 -3.81
N TYR A 97 0.55 10.62 -2.96
CA TYR A 97 -0.78 10.25 -3.43
C TYR A 97 -1.51 11.42 -4.08
N ASP A 98 -1.47 12.62 -3.49
CA ASP A 98 -2.15 13.79 -4.05
C ASP A 98 -1.60 14.15 -5.43
N ALA A 99 -0.28 14.11 -5.60
CA ALA A 99 0.36 14.30 -6.90
C ALA A 99 -0.10 13.26 -7.93
N TRP A 100 -0.05 11.96 -7.57
CA TRP A 100 -0.52 10.88 -8.43
C TRP A 100 -2.00 11.04 -8.80
N ARG A 101 -2.84 11.43 -7.84
CA ARG A 101 -4.28 11.62 -8.05
C ARG A 101 -4.57 12.78 -8.99
N GLN A 102 -3.87 13.91 -8.84
CA GLN A 102 -4.02 15.08 -9.72
C GLN A 102 -3.64 14.74 -11.16
N GLU A 103 -2.54 14.00 -11.36
CA GLU A 103 -2.14 13.53 -12.69
C GLU A 103 -3.21 12.63 -13.33
N ARG A 104 -3.76 11.67 -12.56
CA ARG A 104 -4.81 10.78 -13.05
C ARG A 104 -6.10 11.52 -13.39
N LEU A 105 -6.49 12.50 -12.58
CA LEU A 105 -7.68 13.32 -12.87
C LEU A 105 -7.49 14.16 -14.13
N ALA A 106 -6.32 14.78 -14.32
CA ALA A 106 -5.99 15.53 -15.53
C ALA A 106 -5.99 14.64 -16.79
N GLU A 107 -5.56 13.38 -16.69
CA GLU A 107 -5.63 12.43 -17.80
C GLU A 107 -7.05 12.03 -18.17
N ILE A 108 -7.91 11.81 -17.17
CA ILE A 108 -9.32 11.51 -17.36
C ILE A 108 -10.03 12.70 -18.01
N GLU A 109 -9.77 13.93 -17.54
CA GLU A 109 -10.26 15.17 -18.14
C GLU A 109 -9.76 15.36 -19.58
N ALA A 110 -8.52 14.96 -19.86
CA ALA A 110 -7.94 14.95 -21.20
C ALA A 110 -8.44 13.77 -22.08
N GLY A 111 -9.33 12.91 -21.59
CA GLY A 111 -9.92 11.80 -22.33
C GLY A 111 -8.97 10.64 -22.63
N LYS A 112 -7.81 10.55 -21.95
CA LYS A 112 -6.88 9.42 -22.09
C LYS A 112 -7.41 8.22 -21.30
N GLN A 113 -7.52 7.05 -21.93
CA GLN A 113 -7.88 5.83 -21.22
C GLN A 113 -6.79 5.47 -20.21
N PRO A 114 -7.15 5.02 -18.99
CA PRO A 114 -6.18 4.67 -17.98
C PRO A 114 -5.31 3.50 -18.47
N PRO A 115 -4.01 3.47 -18.13
CA PRO A 115 -3.20 2.29 -18.39
C PRO A 115 -3.84 1.10 -17.65
N THR A 116 -4.25 0.08 -18.40
CA THR A 116 -4.66 -1.22 -17.86
C THR A 116 -3.59 -1.65 -16.86
N GLY A 117 -3.95 -1.72 -15.57
CA GLY A 117 -3.02 -2.10 -14.52
C GLY A 117 -2.33 -3.40 -14.89
N SER A 118 -1.01 -3.35 -15.07
CA SER A 118 -0.19 -4.54 -15.25
C SER A 118 -0.07 -5.25 -13.90
N ALA A 119 -1.16 -5.87 -13.44
CA ALA A 119 -1.03 -7.09 -12.68
C ALA A 119 -0.62 -8.16 -13.70
N THR A 120 0.68 -8.27 -13.98
CA THR A 120 1.22 -9.53 -14.46
C THR A 120 0.96 -10.53 -13.35
N ASN A 121 -0.18 -11.22 -13.44
CA ASN A 121 -0.51 -12.32 -12.57
C ASN A 121 0.26 -13.54 -13.07
N PRO A 122 1.34 -13.99 -12.42
CA PRO A 122 2.13 -15.13 -12.89
C PRO A 122 1.36 -16.46 -12.86
N ASN A 123 0.13 -16.49 -12.35
CA ASN A 123 -0.65 -17.72 -12.18
C ASN A 123 -1.88 -17.85 -13.10
N HIS A 124 -2.03 -17.03 -14.15
CA HIS A 124 -3.02 -17.36 -15.18
C HIS A 124 -2.44 -18.39 -16.16
N LEU A 125 -2.56 -19.68 -15.83
CA LEU A 125 -2.43 -20.73 -16.84
C LEU A 125 -3.48 -20.47 -17.93
N PRO A 126 -3.11 -20.47 -19.23
CA PRO A 126 -4.08 -20.26 -20.30
C PRO A 126 -5.16 -21.34 -20.20
N LYS A 127 -6.43 -20.91 -20.06
CA LYS A 127 -7.58 -21.81 -20.12
C LYS A 127 -7.53 -22.55 -21.46
N GLN A 128 -7.35 -23.87 -21.42
CA GLN A 128 -7.49 -24.71 -22.61
C GLN A 128 -8.90 -24.53 -23.18
N PRO A 129 -9.06 -24.41 -24.51
CA PRO A 129 -10.38 -24.24 -25.12
C PRO A 129 -11.27 -25.45 -24.79
N GLN A 130 -12.38 -25.18 -24.11
CA GLN A 130 -13.41 -26.17 -23.81
C GLN A 130 -14.00 -26.68 -25.13
N LYS A 131 -13.84 -27.98 -25.41
CA LYS A 131 -14.52 -28.64 -26.53
C LYS A 131 -16.03 -28.66 -26.25
N GLU A 132 -16.82 -28.13 -27.18
CA GLU A 132 -18.28 -28.20 -27.16
C GLU A 132 -18.77 -29.66 -27.01
N PRO A 133 -19.81 -29.93 -26.19
CA PRO A 133 -20.35 -31.27 -26.08
C PRO A 133 -21.08 -31.66 -27.38
N GLN A 134 -20.64 -32.76 -28.00
CA GLN A 134 -21.24 -33.36 -29.18
C GLN A 134 -22.71 -33.72 -28.93
N LYS A 135 -23.62 -33.21 -29.78
CA LYS A 135 -25.03 -33.63 -29.85
C LYS A 135 -25.10 -35.12 -30.17
N LYS A 136 -25.62 -35.93 -29.24
CA LYS A 136 -26.00 -37.32 -29.51
C LYS A 136 -27.16 -37.34 -30.51
N GLN A 137 -26.95 -37.93 -31.68
CA GLN A 137 -28.01 -38.24 -32.63
C GLN A 137 -28.85 -39.41 -32.12
N THR A 138 -30.16 -39.22 -32.04
CA THR A 138 -31.15 -40.27 -31.77
C THR A 138 -31.41 -41.04 -33.06
N PRO A 139 -31.35 -42.39 -33.09
CA PRO A 139 -31.75 -43.15 -34.27
C PRO A 139 -33.29 -43.18 -34.39
N GLN A 140 -33.80 -42.75 -35.55
CA GLN A 140 -35.20 -42.93 -35.92
C GLN A 140 -35.49 -44.41 -36.20
N MET A 141 -36.52 -44.95 -35.56
CA MET A 141 -37.14 -46.23 -35.92
C MET A 141 -38.24 -45.96 -36.93
N SER A 142 -38.12 -46.45 -38.18
CA SER A 142 -39.26 -46.45 -39.11
C SER A 142 -40.18 -47.63 -38.77
N LEU A 143 -41.47 -47.31 -38.65
CA LEU A 143 -42.53 -48.29 -38.73
C LEU A 143 -42.96 -48.30 -40.21
N PHE A 144 -42.95 -49.50 -40.80
CA PHE A 144 -43.28 -49.84 -42.19
C PHE A 144 -42.23 -49.51 -43.26
#